data_AF-A0A662K1U0-F1
#
_entry.id   AF-A0A662K1U0-F1
#
_cell.length_a   1.000
_cell.length_b   1.000
_cell.length_c   1.000
_cell.angle_alpha   90.00
_cell.angle_beta   90.00
_cell.angle_gamma   90.00
#
_symmetry.space_group_name_H-M   'P 1'
#
loop_
_entity.id
_entity.type
_entity.pdbx_description
1 polymer ?
#
loop_
_entity_poly.entity_id
_entity_poly.type
_entity_poly.pdbx_seq_one_letter_code
_entity_poly.pdbx_strand_id
1 'polypeptide(L)'
;MAKRMNIRRIYGEVNTPRDIVLINQKIRGQIRRARTRARITELVKRSAYLRTLTYSPGFRKHLAGKIRLARKIAKLEYTKTAKLANKKLGAKVYDEKWG
;
A
#
# COMPACT_ATOMS: atom_id res chain seq x y z
N MET A 1 -13.48 -0.23 -25.31
CA MET A 1 -12.00 -0.24 -25.34
C MET A 1 -11.45 -1.02 -24.14
N ALA A 2 -10.76 -2.13 -24.37
CA ALA A 2 -10.15 -2.94 -23.32
C ALA A 2 -8.86 -2.27 -22.80
N LYS A 3 -8.83 -1.95 -21.51
CA LYS A 3 -7.72 -1.24 -20.86
C LYS A 3 -6.55 -2.20 -20.66
N ARG A 4 -5.47 -2.01 -21.43
CA ARG A 4 -4.22 -2.79 -21.36
C ARG A 4 -3.71 -2.82 -19.91
N MET A 5 -3.71 -3.99 -19.30
CA MET A 5 -3.30 -4.20 -17.91
C MET A 5 -1.76 -4.28 -17.84
N ASN A 6 -1.12 -3.12 -17.69
CA ASN A 6 0.34 -3.01 -17.66
C ASN A 6 0.86 -3.44 -16.29
N ILE A 7 1.63 -4.54 -16.25
CA ILE A 7 2.13 -5.19 -15.03
C ILE A 7 3.04 -4.25 -14.19
N ARG A 8 3.58 -3.18 -14.79
CA ARG A 8 4.35 -2.13 -14.09
C ARG A 8 3.48 -1.16 -13.24
N ARG A 9 2.15 -1.19 -13.37
CA ARG A 9 1.18 -0.29 -12.70
C ARG A 9 -0.05 -1.04 -12.19
N ILE A 10 0.15 -2.07 -11.38
CA ILE A 10 -0.96 -2.89 -10.83
C ILE A 10 -2.03 -2.04 -10.11
N TYR A 11 -1.69 -0.82 -9.68
CA TYR A 11 -2.60 0.06 -8.95
C TYR A 11 -2.80 1.46 -9.56
N GLY A 12 -2.29 1.72 -10.77
CA GLY A 12 -2.35 3.04 -11.39
C GLY A 12 -1.30 4.03 -10.86
N GLU A 13 -1.36 5.28 -11.34
CA GLU A 13 -0.56 6.37 -10.78
C GLU A 13 -1.12 6.79 -9.41
N VAL A 14 -0.23 7.12 -8.49
CA VAL A 14 -0.61 7.67 -7.18
C VAL A 14 -0.55 9.19 -7.29
N ASN A 15 -1.64 9.80 -7.72
CA ASN A 15 -1.70 11.23 -8.03
C ASN A 15 -2.20 12.07 -6.85
N THR A 16 -2.83 11.42 -5.87
CA THR A 16 -3.43 12.06 -4.71
C THR A 16 -3.21 11.20 -3.45
N PRO A 17 -3.31 11.80 -2.24
CA PRO A 17 -3.35 11.01 -1.01
C PRO A 17 -4.52 10.01 -0.97
N ARG A 18 -5.62 10.30 -1.69
CA ARG A 18 -6.77 9.39 -1.80
C ARG A 18 -6.43 8.11 -2.55
N ASP A 19 -5.54 8.18 -3.54
CA ASP A 19 -5.11 6.98 -4.28
C ASP A 19 -4.39 6.00 -3.36
N ILE A 20 -3.57 6.48 -2.42
CA ILE A 20 -2.92 5.63 -1.41
C ILE A 20 -3.97 4.82 -0.63
N VAL A 21 -5.10 5.43 -0.27
CA VAL A 21 -6.21 4.76 0.43
C VAL A 21 -6.86 3.70 -0.46
N LEU A 22 -7.25 4.07 -1.68
CA LEU A 22 -7.94 3.16 -2.61
C LEU A 22 -7.07 1.95 -2.96
N ILE A 23 -5.78 2.15 -3.14
CA ILE A 23 -4.84 1.08 -3.43
C ILE A 23 -4.71 0.15 -2.22
N ASN A 24 -4.55 0.70 -1.02
CA ASN A 24 -4.47 -0.12 0.19
C ASN A 24 -5.77 -0.89 0.48
N GLN A 25 -6.95 -0.33 0.15
CA GLN A 25 -8.21 -1.05 0.22
C GLN A 25 -8.23 -2.25 -0.74
N LYS A 26 -7.75 -2.08 -1.98
CA LYS A 26 -7.60 -3.19 -2.95
C LYS A 26 -6.62 -4.24 -2.46
N ILE A 27 -5.45 -3.83 -1.94
CA ILE A 27 -4.45 -4.72 -1.33
C ILE A 27 -5.09 -5.56 -0.22
N ARG A 28 -5.81 -4.93 0.71
CA ARG A 28 -6.50 -5.65 1.80
C ARG A 28 -7.57 -6.61 1.28
N GLY A 29 -8.32 -6.23 0.24
CA GLY A 29 -9.23 -7.14 -0.45
C GLY A 29 -8.54 -8.38 -1.00
N GLN A 30 -7.36 -8.21 -1.59
CA GLN A 30 -6.53 -9.31 -2.10
C GLN A 30 -5.94 -10.16 -0.97
N ILE A 31 -5.53 -9.57 0.16
CA ILE A 31 -5.04 -10.32 1.34
C ILE A 31 -6.14 -11.25 1.87
N ARG A 32 -7.40 -10.78 1.95
CA ARG A 32 -8.51 -11.63 2.42
C ARG A 32 -8.68 -12.90 1.58
N ARG A 33 -8.48 -12.78 0.27
CA ARG A 33 -8.59 -13.86 -0.73
C ARG A 33 -7.29 -14.66 -0.92
N ALA A 34 -6.17 -14.18 -0.40
CA ALA A 34 -4.88 -14.85 -0.57
C ALA A 34 -4.84 -16.17 0.21
N ARG A 35 -4.36 -17.22 -0.45
CA ARG A 35 -4.23 -18.57 0.11
C ARG A 35 -2.81 -18.91 0.56
N THR A 36 -1.82 -18.14 0.15
CA THR A 36 -0.40 -18.43 0.42
C THR A 36 0.29 -17.29 1.16
N ARG A 37 1.24 -17.65 2.03
CA ARG A 37 2.10 -16.70 2.75
C ARG A 37 2.89 -15.82 1.78
N ALA A 38 3.41 -16.39 0.69
CA ALA A 38 4.14 -15.65 -0.33
C ALA A 38 3.28 -14.52 -0.94
N ARG A 39 2.01 -14.81 -1.27
CA ARG A 39 1.10 -13.81 -1.82
C ARG A 39 0.79 -12.70 -0.81
N ILE A 40 0.56 -13.05 0.45
CA ILE A 40 0.34 -12.06 1.52
C ILE A 40 1.58 -11.17 1.68
N THR A 41 2.78 -11.76 1.67
CA THR A 41 4.06 -11.03 1.77
C THR A 41 4.21 -10.01 0.65
N GLU A 42 3.92 -10.42 -0.59
CA GLU A 42 4.00 -9.54 -1.75
C GLU A 42 3.00 -8.37 -1.65
N LEU A 43 1.80 -8.61 -1.13
CA LEU A 43 0.78 -7.59 -0.91
C LEU A 43 1.19 -6.59 0.19
N VAL A 44 1.78 -7.06 1.28
CA VAL A 44 2.33 -6.19 2.34
C VAL A 44 3.50 -5.36 1.81
N LYS A 45 4.43 -5.97 1.04
CA LYS A 45 5.53 -5.24 0.38
C LYS A 45 5.03 -4.12 -0.52
N ARG A 46 3.92 -4.33 -1.26
CA ARG A 46 3.28 -3.28 -2.08
C ARG A 46 2.73 -2.14 -1.23
N SER A 47 2.10 -2.44 -0.09
CA SER A 47 1.63 -1.41 0.85
C SER A 47 2.80 -0.62 1.45
N ALA A 48 3.89 -1.31 1.82
CA ALA A 48 5.12 -0.68 2.30
C ALA A 48 5.73 0.26 1.24
N TYR A 49 5.77 -0.19 -0.02
CA TYR A 49 6.29 0.61 -1.13
C TYR A 49 5.56 1.95 -1.29
N LEU A 50 4.22 1.97 -1.15
CA LEU A 50 3.45 3.21 -1.20
C LEU A 50 3.88 4.22 -0.14
N ARG A 51 4.26 3.73 1.05
CA ARG A 51 4.80 4.59 2.10
C ARG A 51 6.15 5.15 1.71
N THR A 52 7.07 4.31 1.25
CA THR A 52 8.41 4.73 0.80
C THR A 52 8.32 5.75 -0.33
N LEU A 53 7.36 5.58 -1.25
CA LEU A 53 7.12 6.49 -2.35
C LEU A 53 6.83 7.93 -1.87
N THR A 54 6.14 8.10 -0.74
CA THR A 54 5.86 9.43 -0.13
C THR A 54 7.10 10.17 0.40
N TYR A 55 8.26 9.54 0.41
CA TYR A 55 9.54 10.15 0.74
C TYR A 55 10.40 10.43 -0.50
N SER A 56 10.03 9.93 -1.67
CA SER A 56 10.80 10.13 -2.89
C SER A 56 10.70 11.57 -3.43
N PRO A 57 11.78 12.14 -4.01
CA PRO A 57 11.78 13.50 -4.52
C PRO A 57 10.75 13.78 -5.62
N GLY A 58 10.58 12.84 -6.56
CA GLY A 58 9.61 12.97 -7.66
C GLY A 58 8.17 13.03 -7.14
N PHE A 59 7.85 12.22 -6.13
CA PHE A 59 6.53 12.20 -5.52
C PHE A 59 6.24 13.43 -4.68
N ARG A 60 7.26 14.01 -4.04
CA ARG A 60 7.15 15.28 -3.32
C ARG A 60 6.75 16.42 -4.26
N LYS A 61 7.32 16.47 -5.47
CA LYS A 61 6.95 17.47 -6.50
C LYS A 61 5.49 17.29 -6.94
N HIS A 62 5.06 16.05 -7.14
CA HIS A 62 3.70 15.71 -7.60
C HIS A 62 2.60 16.01 -6.57
N LEU A 63 2.91 15.87 -5.27
CA LEU A 63 2.00 16.17 -4.17
C LEU A 63 2.37 17.46 -3.42
N ALA A 64 2.85 18.48 -4.12
CA ALA A 64 3.20 19.76 -3.52
C ALA A 64 2.04 20.28 -2.63
N GLY A 65 2.36 20.61 -1.37
CA GLY A 65 1.39 21.00 -0.34
C GLY A 65 0.66 19.86 0.39
N LYS A 66 0.62 18.63 -0.16
CA LYS A 66 -0.10 17.48 0.44
C LYS A 66 0.81 16.35 0.92
N ILE A 67 2.13 16.50 0.82
CA ILE A 67 3.09 15.42 1.13
C ILE A 67 3.04 14.95 2.59
N ARG A 68 2.86 15.87 3.55
CA ARG A 68 2.74 15.52 4.99
C ARG A 68 1.50 14.67 5.23
N LEU A 69 0.38 15.05 4.61
CA LEU A 69 -0.87 14.29 4.66
C LEU A 69 -0.71 12.91 3.99
N ALA A 70 -0.06 12.85 2.83
CA ALA A 70 0.20 11.60 2.12
C ALA A 70 1.02 10.61 2.97
N ARG A 71 2.06 11.09 3.66
CA ARG A 71 2.86 10.27 4.60
C ARG A 71 2.03 9.73 5.75
N LYS A 72 1.21 10.59 6.37
CA LYS A 72 0.31 10.19 7.47
C LYS A 72 -0.67 9.12 7.01
N ILE A 73 -1.29 9.30 5.84
CA ILE A 73 -2.22 8.35 5.24
C ILE A 73 -1.51 7.04 4.90
N ALA A 74 -0.34 7.08 4.25
CA ALA A 74 0.39 5.88 3.89
C ALA A 74 0.82 5.07 5.12
N LYS A 75 1.24 5.73 6.20
CA LYS A 75 1.55 5.08 7.49
C LYS A 75 0.30 4.39 8.05
N LEU A 76 -0.82 5.09 8.13
CA LEU A 76 -2.08 4.54 8.66
C LEU A 76 -2.56 3.34 7.83
N GLU A 77 -2.54 3.47 6.51
CA GLU A 77 -3.00 2.43 5.60
C GLU A 77 -2.08 1.20 5.59
N TYR A 78 -0.77 1.39 5.77
CA TYR A 78 0.17 0.29 6.00
C TYR A 78 -0.14 -0.43 7.30
N THR A 79 -0.31 0.27 8.42
CA THR A 79 -0.64 -0.35 9.72
C THR A 79 -1.90 -1.21 9.64
N LYS A 80 -2.96 -0.71 8.99
CA LYS A 80 -4.19 -1.51 8.76
C LYS A 80 -3.92 -2.77 7.93
N THR A 81 -3.03 -2.67 6.94
CA THR A 81 -2.67 -3.78 6.05
C THR A 81 -1.82 -4.82 6.76
N ALA A 82 -0.83 -4.40 7.54
CA ALA A 82 0.00 -5.27 8.38
C ALA A 82 -0.84 -6.03 9.42
N LYS A 83 -1.74 -5.33 10.13
CA LYS A 83 -2.71 -5.95 11.06
C LYS A 83 -3.53 -7.06 10.40
N LEU A 84 -4.08 -6.79 9.22
CA LEU A 84 -4.86 -7.78 8.48
C LEU A 84 -4.00 -8.97 8.04
N ALA A 85 -2.78 -8.72 7.58
CA ALA A 85 -1.85 -9.77 7.17
C ALA A 85 -1.44 -10.66 8.35
N ASN A 86 -1.11 -10.07 9.50
CA ASN A 86 -0.80 -10.80 10.73
C ASN A 86 -1.99 -11.68 11.16
N LYS A 87 -3.20 -11.11 11.18
CA LYS A 87 -4.42 -11.87 11.47
C LYS A 87 -4.61 -13.04 10.49
N LYS A 88 -4.35 -12.84 9.20
CA LYS A 88 -4.50 -13.88 8.17
C LYS A 88 -3.46 -14.99 8.30
N LEU A 89 -2.26 -14.67 8.79
CA LEU A 89 -1.16 -15.61 9.01
C LEU A 89 -1.20 -16.29 10.38
N GLY A 90 -2.05 -15.83 11.31
CA GLY A 90 -2.10 -16.34 12.68
C GLY A 90 -0.85 -16.00 13.51
N ALA A 91 0.00 -15.09 13.04
CA ALA A 91 1.25 -14.72 13.69
C ALA A 91 1.59 -13.25 13.42
N LYS A 92 2.32 -12.62 14.35
CA LYS A 92 2.79 -11.25 14.22
C LYS A 92 4.07 -11.20 13.38
N VAL A 93 3.91 -11.36 12.06
CA VAL A 93 5.02 -11.42 11.09
C VAL A 93 5.47 -10.03 10.63
N TYR A 94 4.55 -9.08 10.56
CA TYR A 94 4.81 -7.72 10.09
C TYR A 94 4.61 -6.70 11.21
N ASP A 95 5.52 -5.73 11.30
CA ASP A 95 5.39 -4.65 12.26
C ASP A 95 4.19 -3.76 11.94
N GLU A 96 3.30 -3.64 12.91
CA GLU A 96 2.11 -2.79 12.80
C GLU A 96 2.44 -1.32 13.08
N LYS A 97 3.49 -1.10 13.88
CA LYS A 97 4.05 0.21 14.18
C LYS A 97 5.36 0.32 13.42
N TRP A 98 5.38 1.22 12.46
CA TRP A 98 6.63 1.59 11.81
C TRP A 98 7.24 2.76 12.58
N GLY A 99 8.37 2.49 13.22
CA GLY A 99 9.21 3.40 13.99
C GLY A 99 10.60 2.78 14.05
#